data_AF-A0A1H6PD98-F1
#
_entry.id   AF-A0A1H6PD98-F1
#
_cell.length_a   1.000
_cell.length_b   1.000
_cell.length_c   1.000
_cell.angle_alpha   90.00
_cell.angle_beta   90.00
_cell.angle_gamma   90.00
#
_symmetry.space_group_name_H-M   'P 1'
#
loop_
_entity.id
_entity.type
_entity.pdbx_description
1 polymer ?
#
loop_
_entity_poly.entity_id
_entity_poly.type
_entity_poly.pdbx_seq_one_letter_code
_entity_poly.pdbx_strand_id
1 'polypeptide(L)'
;MFKLQASGLADGLADLTDLERNQLPFATALALTETAKLAKQAIETAMPTVFDRPTPYTLDALRLIPATKQRLEARVWIKDEADGAAPASRWLTPEVYGGPRNDKRSEALLKARGILPPGKFVVPGNGVKLDRYGNVGRGQLQKILSGLGAQGDRHQNSTDSRRSIGNRTRYFVIRRGREAIGIAERTGKRRDQMHILLAFVGRPGYSQALDFFGIAQRTADAEFERQLALAFDRARATRRR
;
A
#
# COMPACT_ATOMS: atom_id res chain seq x y z
N MET A 1 74.12 2.55 -22.00
CA MET A 1 72.74 2.37 -22.52
C MET A 1 71.94 1.69 -21.42
N PHE A 2 70.88 2.31 -20.89
CA PHE A 2 70.01 1.70 -19.89
C PHE A 2 68.66 1.36 -20.54
N LYS A 3 68.13 0.17 -20.24
CA LYS A 3 66.90 -0.35 -20.80
C LYS A 3 65.87 -0.44 -19.67
N LEU A 4 64.88 0.44 -19.68
CA LEU A 4 63.72 0.36 -18.80
C LEU A 4 62.74 -0.65 -19.38
N GLN A 5 62.43 -1.70 -18.62
CA GLN A 5 61.37 -2.66 -18.92
C GLN A 5 60.29 -2.53 -17.84
N ALA A 6 59.03 -2.47 -18.26
CA ALA A 6 57.88 -2.32 -17.37
C ALA A 6 57.50 -3.67 -16.72
N SER A 7 58.44 -4.29 -16.01
CA SER A 7 58.18 -5.46 -15.18
C SER A 7 57.23 -5.07 -14.05
N GLY A 8 56.02 -5.65 -14.03
CA GLY A 8 54.93 -5.34 -13.09
C GLY A 8 53.74 -4.59 -13.70
N LEU A 9 53.84 -4.11 -14.95
CA LEU A 9 52.70 -3.47 -15.64
C LEU A 9 51.55 -4.46 -15.89
N ALA A 10 51.87 -5.73 -16.17
CA ALA A 10 50.88 -6.78 -16.38
C ALA A 10 50.05 -7.04 -15.11
N ASP A 11 50.68 -7.07 -13.94
CA ASP A 11 50.01 -7.25 -12.65
C ASP A 11 49.13 -6.04 -12.32
N GLY A 12 49.62 -4.82 -12.58
CA GLY A 12 48.84 -3.59 -12.41
C GLY A 12 47.61 -3.52 -13.35
N LEU A 13 47.74 -3.99 -14.59
CA LEU A 13 46.62 -4.07 -15.53
C LEU A 13 45.60 -5.15 -15.13
N ALA A 14 46.06 -6.29 -14.61
CA ALA A 14 45.18 -7.32 -14.06
C ALA A 14 44.40 -6.81 -12.84
N ASP A 15 45.06 -6.04 -11.97
CA ASP A 15 44.46 -5.39 -10.80
C ASP A 15 43.40 -4.35 -11.18
N LEU A 16 43.68 -3.51 -12.18
CA LEU A 16 42.70 -2.56 -12.72
C LEU A 16 41.50 -3.28 -13.33
N THR A 17 41.74 -4.41 -14.01
CA THR A 17 40.68 -5.23 -14.61
C THR A 17 39.80 -5.88 -13.54
N ASP A 18 40.37 -6.36 -12.43
CA ASP A 18 39.59 -6.91 -11.31
C ASP A 18 38.76 -5.83 -10.61
N LEU A 19 39.36 -4.66 -10.37
CA LEU A 19 38.66 -3.50 -9.82
C LEU A 19 37.45 -3.14 -10.69
N GLU A 20 37.66 -2.98 -12.00
CA GLU A 20 36.63 -2.63 -12.96
C GLU A 20 35.52 -3.67 -13.04
N ARG A 21 35.87 -4.96 -13.14
CA ARG A 21 34.89 -6.03 -13.39
C ARG A 21 34.15 -6.49 -12.15
N ASN A 22 34.78 -6.46 -10.97
CA ASN A 22 34.23 -7.10 -9.78
C ASN A 22 33.91 -6.12 -8.65
N GLN A 23 34.79 -5.14 -8.41
CA GLN A 23 34.69 -4.24 -7.27
C GLN A 23 33.82 -3.03 -7.56
N LEU A 24 33.95 -2.40 -8.72
CA LEU A 24 33.09 -1.28 -9.12
C LEU A 24 31.60 -1.69 -9.12
N PRO A 25 31.18 -2.81 -9.76
CA PRO A 25 29.76 -3.18 -9.78
C PRO A 25 29.25 -3.61 -8.40
N PHE A 26 30.11 -4.20 -7.56
CA PHE A 26 29.75 -4.55 -6.18
C PHE A 26 29.51 -3.31 -5.32
N ALA A 27 30.46 -2.37 -5.34
CA ALA A 27 30.35 -1.11 -4.60
C ALA A 27 29.12 -0.33 -5.05
N THR A 28 28.90 -0.20 -6.37
CA THR A 28 27.72 0.48 -6.91
C THR A 28 26.42 -0.20 -6.48
N ALA A 29 26.32 -1.53 -6.60
CA ALA A 29 25.12 -2.26 -6.17
C ALA A 29 24.85 -2.09 -4.66
N LEU A 30 25.90 -2.11 -3.84
CA LEU A 30 25.78 -1.90 -2.40
C LEU A 30 25.32 -0.46 -2.09
N ALA A 31 25.94 0.55 -2.70
CA ALA A 31 25.60 1.95 -2.53
C ALA A 31 24.14 2.24 -2.91
N LEU A 32 23.68 1.72 -4.05
CA LEU A 32 22.30 1.83 -4.50
C LEU A 32 21.33 1.17 -3.51
N THR A 33 21.68 -0.01 -2.99
CA THR A 33 20.84 -0.75 -2.05
C THR A 33 20.69 -0.01 -0.72
N GLU A 34 21.79 0.49 -0.15
CA GLU A 34 21.75 1.24 1.12
C GLU A 34 21.04 2.59 0.94
N THR A 35 21.25 3.28 -0.18
CA THR A 35 20.53 4.54 -0.49
C THR A 35 19.03 4.28 -0.62
N ALA A 36 18.62 3.23 -1.33
CA ALA A 36 17.21 2.86 -1.46
C ALA A 36 16.58 2.45 -0.12
N LYS A 37 17.35 1.84 0.78
CA LYS A 37 16.91 1.51 2.14
C LYS A 37 16.65 2.77 2.97
N LEU A 38 17.53 3.77 2.89
CA LEU A 38 17.33 5.07 3.54
C LEU A 38 16.10 5.80 2.96
N ALA A 39 15.94 5.79 1.64
CA ALA A 39 14.76 6.37 0.99
C ALA A 39 13.46 5.69 1.44
N LYS A 40 13.44 4.35 1.50
CA LYS A 40 12.30 3.60 2.05
C LYS A 40 11.97 4.03 3.48
N GLN A 41 12.97 4.11 4.36
CA GLN A 41 12.79 4.53 5.75
C GLN A 41 12.26 5.96 5.87
N ALA A 42 12.76 6.88 5.05
CA ALA A 42 12.28 8.26 5.01
C ALA A 42 10.80 8.33 4.60
N ILE A 43 10.40 7.56 3.59
CA ILE A 43 9.00 7.49 3.16
C ILE A 43 8.12 6.88 4.27
N GLU A 44 8.55 5.77 4.90
CA GLU A 44 7.82 5.15 6.01
C GLU A 44 7.68 6.08 7.22
N THR A 45 8.66 6.96 7.46
CA THR A 45 8.61 7.98 8.51
C THR A 45 7.64 9.12 8.17
N ALA A 46 7.47 9.44 6.90
CA ALA A 46 6.50 10.44 6.44
C ALA A 46 5.06 9.93 6.52
N MET A 47 4.82 8.63 6.32
CA MET A 47 3.47 8.05 6.25
C MET A 47 2.57 8.35 7.48
N PRO A 48 3.01 8.22 8.74
CA PRO A 48 2.19 8.55 9.91
C PRO A 48 1.77 10.02 10.00
N THR A 49 2.52 10.92 9.35
CA THR A 49 2.24 12.37 9.37
C THR A 49 1.23 12.73 8.28
N VAL A 50 1.29 12.03 7.14
CA VAL A 50 0.40 12.27 5.99
C VAL A 50 -0.96 11.59 6.17
N PHE A 51 -0.99 10.37 6.71
CA PHE A 51 -2.20 9.57 6.81
C PHE A 51 -2.88 9.75 8.17
N ASP A 52 -4.22 9.82 8.17
CA ASP A 52 -5.02 9.75 9.40
C ASP A 52 -5.04 8.31 9.94
N ARG A 53 -4.37 8.09 11.07
CA ARG A 53 -4.36 6.82 11.83
C ARG A 53 -4.10 5.58 10.95
N PRO A 54 -2.98 5.52 10.20
CA PRO A 54 -2.67 4.41 9.31
C PRO A 54 -2.52 3.10 10.10
N THR A 55 -2.92 1.99 9.48
CA THR A 55 -2.70 0.66 10.05
C THR A 55 -1.22 0.26 9.96
N PRO A 56 -0.70 -0.59 10.86
CA PRO A 56 0.66 -1.12 10.74
C PRO A 56 0.91 -1.81 9.39
N TYR A 57 -0.11 -2.46 8.83
CA TYR A 57 -0.06 -3.06 7.49
C TYR A 57 0.15 -2.02 6.38
N THR A 58 -0.41 -0.81 6.54
CA THR A 58 -0.18 0.30 5.59
C THR A 58 1.21 0.88 5.75
N LEU A 59 1.73 0.96 6.97
CA LEU A 59 3.08 1.46 7.24
C LEU A 59 4.17 0.51 6.73
N ASP A 60 3.94 -0.80 6.83
CA ASP A 60 4.81 -1.83 6.24
C ASP A 60 4.44 -2.16 4.78
N ALA A 61 3.86 -1.22 4.03
CA ALA A 61 3.44 -1.48 2.65
C ALA A 61 4.57 -1.39 1.62
N LEU A 62 5.77 -0.94 2.00
CA LEU A 62 6.88 -0.76 1.06
C LEU A 62 7.80 -1.97 1.04
N ARG A 63 8.27 -2.34 -0.14
CA ARG A 63 9.29 -3.37 -0.35
C ARG A 63 10.51 -2.77 -1.03
N LEU A 64 11.68 -3.13 -0.52
CA LEU A 64 12.96 -2.88 -1.16
C LEU A 64 13.34 -4.09 -2.01
N ILE A 65 13.67 -3.85 -3.28
CA ILE A 65 14.38 -4.80 -4.15
C ILE A 65 15.82 -4.29 -4.24
N PRO A 66 16.81 -5.00 -3.66
CA PRO A 66 18.20 -4.56 -3.68
C PRO A 66 18.78 -4.62 -5.10
N ALA A 67 19.79 -3.80 -5.35
CA ALA A 67 20.57 -3.88 -6.58
C ALA A 67 21.50 -5.11 -6.55
N THR A 68 21.84 -5.62 -7.73
CA THR A 68 22.79 -6.73 -7.89
C THR A 68 23.95 -6.29 -8.78
N LYS A 69 25.06 -7.04 -8.80
CA LYS A 69 26.19 -6.72 -9.69
C LYS A 69 25.79 -6.75 -11.17
N GLN A 70 24.82 -7.60 -11.51
CA GLN A 70 24.29 -7.75 -12.87
C GLN A 70 23.25 -6.67 -13.20
N ARG A 71 22.55 -6.15 -12.19
CA ARG A 71 21.53 -5.11 -12.33
C ARG A 71 21.78 -4.03 -11.29
N LEU A 72 22.50 -2.99 -11.72
CA LEU A 72 22.84 -1.80 -10.92
C LEU A 72 21.63 -0.88 -10.75
N GLU A 73 20.55 -1.43 -10.21
CA GLU A 73 19.29 -0.74 -9.99
C GLU A 73 18.63 -1.30 -8.72
N ALA A 74 18.43 -0.44 -7.72
CA ALA A 74 17.62 -0.75 -6.56
C ALA A 74 16.24 -0.12 -6.73
N ARG A 75 15.18 -0.80 -6.27
CA ARG A 75 13.80 -0.32 -6.40
C ARG A 75 13.09 -0.35 -5.06
N VAL A 76 12.37 0.72 -4.75
CA VAL A 76 11.38 0.76 -3.67
C VAL A 76 10.01 0.83 -4.31
N TRP A 77 9.13 -0.09 -3.96
CA TRP A 77 7.79 -0.17 -4.54
C TRP A 77 6.77 -0.57 -3.49
N ILE A 78 5.49 -0.30 -3.79
CA ILE A 78 4.37 -0.66 -2.94
C ILE A 78 4.06 -2.15 -3.14
N LYS A 79 3.92 -2.90 -2.05
CA LYS A 79 3.57 -4.33 -2.06
C LYS A 79 2.23 -4.54 -2.79
N ASP A 80 2.26 -5.38 -3.82
CA ASP A 80 1.08 -5.77 -4.61
C ASP A 80 0.59 -7.20 -4.29
N GLU A 81 1.19 -7.85 -3.30
CA GLU A 81 0.81 -9.18 -2.85
C GLU A 81 -0.33 -9.12 -1.82
N ALA A 82 -1.29 -10.02 -1.96
CA ALA A 82 -2.42 -10.14 -1.03
C ALA A 82 -2.13 -11.24 0.00
N ASP A 83 -1.78 -10.85 1.23
CA ASP A 83 -1.60 -11.79 2.35
C ASP A 83 -2.68 -11.56 3.41
N GLY A 84 -3.82 -12.27 3.28
CA GLY A 84 -4.97 -12.16 4.19
C GLY A 84 -5.76 -10.83 4.14
N ALA A 85 -5.25 -9.83 3.42
CA ALA A 85 -5.83 -8.52 3.17
C ALA A 85 -5.75 -8.16 1.67
N ALA A 86 -6.44 -7.08 1.28
CA ALA A 86 -6.24 -6.52 -0.05
C ALA A 86 -4.81 -5.98 -0.16
N PRO A 87 -4.16 -6.04 -1.34
CA PRO A 87 -2.81 -5.55 -1.51
C PRO A 87 -2.77 -4.03 -1.32
N ALA A 88 -1.70 -3.55 -0.69
CA ALA A 88 -1.56 -2.14 -0.30
C ALA A 88 -1.57 -1.18 -1.49
N SER A 89 -1.10 -1.66 -2.64
CA SER A 89 -1.21 -1.00 -3.95
C SER A 89 -2.63 -0.45 -4.21
N ARG A 90 -3.70 -1.12 -3.76
CA ARG A 90 -5.08 -0.71 -4.06
C ARG A 90 -5.51 0.60 -3.41
N TRP A 91 -4.91 0.98 -2.28
CA TRP A 91 -5.24 2.24 -1.60
C TRP A 91 -4.07 3.22 -1.54
N LEU A 92 -2.82 2.77 -1.59
CA LEU A 92 -1.67 3.69 -1.61
C LEU A 92 -1.38 4.28 -2.99
N THR A 93 -1.72 3.58 -4.09
CA THR A 93 -1.46 4.10 -5.44
C THR A 93 -2.18 5.44 -5.68
N PRO A 94 -3.47 5.62 -5.33
CA PRO A 94 -4.11 6.93 -5.44
C PRO A 94 -3.48 8.01 -4.55
N GLU A 95 -2.90 7.66 -3.40
CA GLU A 95 -2.23 8.62 -2.51
C GLU A 95 -0.87 9.07 -3.05
N VAL A 96 -0.22 8.24 -3.89
CA VAL A 96 1.08 8.53 -4.50
C VAL A 96 0.94 9.19 -5.86
N TYR A 97 0.10 8.63 -6.73
CA TYR A 97 -0.04 9.08 -8.12
C TYR A 97 -1.22 10.02 -8.32
N GLY A 98 -2.15 10.09 -7.36
CA GLY A 98 -3.43 10.77 -7.51
C GLY A 98 -4.46 9.93 -8.27
N GLY A 99 -5.65 10.48 -8.42
CA GLY A 99 -6.69 9.93 -9.28
C GLY A 99 -7.73 9.08 -8.54
N PRO A 100 -8.49 8.23 -9.28
CA PRO A 100 -9.62 7.51 -8.71
C PRO A 100 -9.17 6.29 -7.89
N ARG A 101 -9.81 6.07 -6.74
CA ARG A 101 -9.66 4.82 -5.98
C ARG A 101 -10.41 3.65 -6.63
N ASN A 102 -9.82 2.47 -6.55
CA ASN A 102 -10.47 1.19 -6.88
C ASN A 102 -11.61 0.86 -5.92
N ASP A 103 -12.62 0.14 -6.40
CA ASP A 103 -13.70 -0.35 -5.53
C ASP A 103 -13.16 -1.25 -4.41
N LYS A 104 -13.68 -1.06 -3.20
CA LYS A 104 -13.53 -2.02 -2.10
C LYS A 104 -14.33 -3.28 -2.44
N ARG A 105 -13.91 -4.42 -1.91
CA ARG A 105 -14.62 -5.69 -2.11
C ARG A 105 -16.09 -5.61 -1.68
N SER A 106 -16.39 -4.93 -0.57
CA SER A 106 -17.77 -4.71 -0.11
C SER A 106 -18.57 -3.82 -1.07
N GLU A 107 -17.94 -2.79 -1.65
CA GLU A 107 -18.56 -1.93 -2.66
C GLU A 107 -18.90 -2.74 -3.92
N ALA A 108 -17.97 -3.57 -4.40
CA ALA A 108 -18.19 -4.45 -5.54
C ALA A 108 -19.37 -5.43 -5.30
N LEU A 109 -19.44 -6.02 -4.11
CA LEU A 109 -20.55 -6.90 -3.71
C LEU A 109 -21.90 -6.18 -3.67
N LEU A 110 -21.93 -4.97 -3.10
CA LEU A 110 -23.15 -4.14 -3.07
C LEU A 110 -23.59 -3.71 -4.47
N LYS A 111 -22.64 -3.41 -5.37
CA LYS A 111 -22.92 -3.11 -6.79
C LYS A 111 -23.49 -4.33 -7.51
N ALA A 112 -22.86 -5.49 -7.34
CA ALA A 112 -23.34 -6.75 -7.92
C ALA A 112 -24.76 -7.10 -7.48
N ARG A 113 -25.14 -6.74 -6.24
CA ARG A 113 -26.49 -6.94 -5.71
C ARG A 113 -27.51 -5.89 -6.18
N GLY A 114 -27.07 -4.83 -6.87
CA GLY A 114 -27.90 -3.70 -7.28
C GLY A 114 -28.25 -2.72 -6.14
N ILE A 115 -27.54 -2.79 -5.01
CA ILE A 115 -27.77 -1.93 -3.84
C ILE A 115 -27.00 -0.63 -3.99
N LEU A 116 -25.72 -0.71 -4.32
CA LEU A 116 -24.86 0.45 -4.56
C LEU A 116 -24.94 0.82 -6.05
N PRO A 117 -25.42 2.03 -6.41
CA PRO A 117 -25.48 2.43 -7.81
C PRO A 117 -24.09 2.50 -8.48
N PRO A 118 -24.00 2.30 -9.81
CA PRO A 118 -22.77 2.55 -10.56
C PRO A 118 -22.22 3.95 -10.31
N GLY A 119 -20.90 4.08 -10.19
CA GLY A 119 -20.23 5.36 -9.92
C GLY A 119 -20.36 5.88 -8.48
N LYS A 120 -21.14 5.22 -7.61
CA LYS A 120 -21.21 5.55 -6.18
C LYS A 120 -20.23 4.72 -5.35
N PHE A 121 -19.83 5.30 -4.23
CA PHE A 121 -18.91 4.73 -3.25
C PHE A 121 -19.52 4.80 -1.85
N VAL A 122 -18.94 4.02 -0.93
CA VAL A 122 -19.45 3.93 0.43
C VAL A 122 -18.52 4.65 1.39
N VAL A 123 -19.09 5.52 2.22
CA VAL A 123 -18.41 6.12 3.37
C VAL A 123 -19.12 5.77 4.68
N PRO A 124 -18.38 5.66 5.79
CA PRO A 124 -18.95 5.57 7.13
C PRO A 124 -20.01 6.64 7.40
N GLY A 125 -21.20 6.20 7.84
CA GLY A 125 -22.22 7.09 8.42
C GLY A 125 -22.03 7.25 9.93
N ASN A 126 -22.80 8.14 10.55
CA ASN A 126 -22.71 8.42 11.99
C ASN A 126 -23.02 7.23 12.91
N GLY A 127 -23.75 6.23 12.42
CA GLY A 127 -24.15 5.06 13.20
C GLY A 127 -23.14 3.92 13.20
N VAL A 128 -22.08 4.00 12.40
CA VAL A 128 -21.13 2.89 12.25
C VAL A 128 -20.07 2.94 13.34
N LYS A 129 -19.71 1.76 13.86
CA LYS A 129 -18.62 1.66 14.83
C LYS A 129 -17.31 1.56 14.06
N LEU A 130 -16.48 2.58 14.23
CA LEU A 130 -15.14 2.61 13.69
C LEU A 130 -14.17 1.93 14.66
N ASP A 131 -13.17 1.26 14.11
CA ASP A 131 -12.03 0.80 14.89
C ASP A 131 -11.06 1.97 15.19
N ARG A 132 -9.97 1.67 15.91
CA ARG A 132 -8.96 2.68 16.27
C ARG A 132 -8.31 3.37 15.07
N TYR A 133 -8.41 2.79 13.87
CA TYR A 133 -7.86 3.29 12.62
C TYR A 133 -8.91 3.99 11.75
N GLY A 134 -10.12 4.24 12.27
CA GLY A 134 -11.19 4.88 11.51
C GLY A 134 -11.84 3.96 10.46
N ASN A 135 -11.56 2.66 10.48
CA ASN A 135 -12.16 1.71 9.54
C ASN A 135 -13.45 1.09 10.10
N VAL A 136 -14.39 0.75 9.21
CA VAL A 136 -15.58 -0.03 9.60
C VAL A 136 -15.14 -1.45 9.98
N GLY A 137 -15.51 -1.89 11.18
CA GLY A 137 -15.15 -3.22 11.67
C GLY A 137 -15.57 -4.35 10.72
N ARG A 138 -14.64 -5.28 10.45
CA ARG A 138 -14.83 -6.38 9.48
C ARG A 138 -16.10 -7.20 9.76
N GLY A 139 -16.35 -7.50 11.04
CA GLY A 139 -17.56 -8.23 11.46
C GLY A 139 -18.86 -7.44 11.28
N GLN A 140 -18.85 -6.12 11.49
CA GLN A 140 -20.02 -5.28 11.22
C GLN A 140 -20.33 -5.25 9.72
N LEU A 141 -19.30 -5.07 8.89
CA LEU A 141 -19.46 -5.09 7.43
C LEU A 141 -19.99 -6.43 6.92
N GLN A 142 -19.50 -7.55 7.46
CA GLN A 142 -20.03 -8.88 7.13
C GLN A 142 -21.51 -9.04 7.53
N LYS A 143 -21.92 -8.53 8.70
CA LYS A 143 -23.33 -8.57 9.13
C LYS A 143 -24.22 -7.74 8.22
N ILE A 144 -23.77 -6.55 7.81
CA ILE A 144 -24.47 -5.69 6.86
C ILE A 144 -24.64 -6.41 5.52
N LEU A 145 -23.56 -6.93 4.94
CA LEU A 145 -23.60 -7.64 3.67
C LEU A 145 -24.50 -8.88 3.74
N SER A 146 -24.39 -9.66 4.81
CA SER A 146 -25.21 -10.85 5.02
C SER A 146 -26.70 -10.52 5.16
N GLY A 147 -27.04 -9.49 5.94
CA GLY A 147 -28.43 -9.08 6.14
C GLY A 147 -29.07 -8.53 4.88
N LEU A 148 -28.29 -7.84 4.04
CA LEU A 148 -28.70 -7.34 2.74
C LEU A 148 -28.70 -8.41 1.63
N GLY A 149 -28.23 -9.62 1.92
CA GLY A 149 -28.12 -10.68 0.91
C GLY A 149 -27.09 -10.39 -0.17
N ALA A 150 -26.01 -9.66 0.17
CA ALA A 150 -24.98 -9.17 -0.73
C ALA A 150 -23.64 -9.91 -0.59
N GLN A 151 -23.52 -10.94 0.26
CA GLN A 151 -22.31 -11.74 0.32
C GLN A 151 -22.06 -12.46 -1.01
N GLY A 152 -20.77 -12.62 -1.36
CA GLY A 152 -20.37 -13.35 -2.57
C GLY A 152 -20.76 -14.82 -2.52
N ASP A 153 -20.66 -15.43 -1.34
CA ASP A 153 -21.21 -16.76 -1.07
C ASP A 153 -22.64 -16.62 -0.52
N ARG A 154 -23.59 -17.24 -1.23
CA ARG A 154 -25.01 -17.19 -0.87
C ARG A 154 -25.29 -17.83 0.50
N HIS A 155 -24.52 -18.84 0.91
CA HIS A 155 -24.73 -19.53 2.19
C HIS A 155 -24.35 -18.67 3.40
N GLN A 156 -23.59 -17.59 3.18
CA GLN A 156 -23.24 -16.61 4.22
C GLN A 156 -24.30 -15.52 4.39
N ASN A 157 -25.30 -15.48 3.52
CA ASN A 157 -26.40 -14.51 3.60
C ASN A 157 -27.45 -14.93 4.64
N SER A 158 -28.06 -13.93 5.26
CA SER A 158 -29.09 -14.17 6.25
C SER A 158 -30.38 -14.70 5.61
N THR A 159 -30.97 -15.70 6.24
CA THR A 159 -32.16 -16.43 5.75
C THR A 159 -33.40 -16.09 6.58
N ASP A 160 -34.55 -16.65 6.19
CA ASP A 160 -35.82 -16.50 6.94
C ASP A 160 -35.93 -17.45 8.15
N SER A 161 -34.86 -18.21 8.46
CA SER A 161 -34.82 -19.05 9.65
C SER A 161 -34.91 -18.22 10.94
N ARG A 162 -35.48 -18.81 12.00
CA ARG A 162 -35.61 -18.18 13.33
C ARG A 162 -34.28 -17.65 13.87
N ARG A 163 -33.16 -18.31 13.54
CA ARG A 163 -31.81 -17.90 13.95
C ARG A 163 -31.28 -16.68 13.20
N SER A 164 -31.73 -16.44 11.97
CA SER A 164 -31.12 -15.47 11.04
C SER A 164 -32.00 -14.25 10.75
N ILE A 165 -33.32 -14.37 10.95
CA ILE A 165 -34.30 -13.32 10.65
C ILE A 165 -34.00 -11.97 11.33
N GLY A 166 -33.41 -12.00 12.53
CA GLY A 166 -33.01 -10.81 13.26
C GLY A 166 -31.89 -10.01 12.59
N ASN A 167 -30.99 -10.64 11.85
CA ASN A 167 -29.96 -9.94 11.07
C ASN A 167 -30.49 -9.51 9.70
N ARG A 168 -31.32 -10.34 9.06
CA ARG A 168 -31.95 -10.08 7.76
C ARG A 168 -32.82 -8.83 7.76
N THR A 169 -33.58 -8.61 8.83
CA THR A 169 -34.51 -7.47 8.95
C THR A 169 -33.87 -6.20 9.53
N ARG A 170 -32.62 -6.30 9.99
CA ARG A 170 -31.91 -5.22 10.68
C ARG A 170 -31.35 -4.18 9.72
N TYR A 171 -30.83 -4.58 8.57
CA TYR A 171 -30.20 -3.66 7.62
C TYR A 171 -31.06 -3.44 6.39
N PHE A 172 -31.12 -2.19 5.94
CA PHE A 172 -31.95 -1.82 4.79
C PHE A 172 -31.35 -0.63 4.04
N VAL A 173 -31.69 -0.54 2.75
CA VAL A 173 -31.26 0.57 1.89
C VAL A 173 -32.16 1.77 2.14
N ILE A 174 -31.56 2.92 2.41
CA ILE A 174 -32.28 4.19 2.51
C ILE A 174 -32.29 4.88 1.14
N ARG A 175 -33.43 5.49 0.80
CA ARG A 175 -33.66 6.13 -0.50
C ARG A 175 -34.17 7.55 -0.33
N ARG A 176 -33.77 8.44 -1.24
CA ARG A 176 -34.39 9.75 -1.46
C ARG A 176 -35.12 9.69 -2.79
N GLY A 177 -36.46 9.58 -2.73
CA GLY A 177 -37.25 9.23 -3.90
C GLY A 177 -36.82 7.86 -4.45
N ARG A 178 -36.41 7.82 -5.72
CA ARG A 178 -35.91 6.59 -6.36
C ARG A 178 -34.43 6.31 -6.11
N GLU A 179 -33.65 7.32 -5.73
CA GLU A 179 -32.19 7.21 -5.56
C GLU A 179 -31.83 6.51 -4.24
N ALA A 180 -30.94 5.51 -4.29
CA ALA A 180 -30.34 4.93 -3.09
C ALA A 180 -29.25 5.87 -2.56
N ILE A 181 -29.36 6.23 -1.28
CA ILE A 181 -28.45 7.21 -0.63
C ILE A 181 -27.60 6.60 0.49
N GLY A 182 -27.83 5.33 0.85
CA GLY A 182 -27.07 4.65 1.89
C GLY A 182 -27.71 3.37 2.40
N ILE A 183 -27.13 2.84 3.48
CA ILE A 183 -27.60 1.68 4.24
C ILE A 183 -27.76 2.11 5.69
N ALA A 184 -28.90 1.78 6.28
CA ALA A 184 -29.21 2.02 7.68
C ALA A 184 -29.40 0.71 8.45
N GLU A 185 -29.24 0.81 9.77
CA GLU A 185 -29.55 -0.23 10.75
C GLU A 185 -30.78 0.16 11.55
N ARG A 186 -31.64 -0.83 11.81
CA ARG A 186 -32.78 -0.76 12.72
C ARG A 186 -32.44 -1.51 14.01
N THR A 187 -32.33 -0.79 15.11
CA THR A 187 -32.14 -1.36 16.46
C THR A 187 -33.46 -1.52 17.22
N GLY A 188 -34.55 -0.94 16.69
CA GLY A 188 -35.91 -1.21 17.16
C GLY A 188 -36.98 -0.49 16.32
N LYS A 189 -38.18 -0.28 16.89
CA LYS A 189 -39.36 0.17 16.13
C LYS A 189 -39.44 1.69 15.97
N ARG A 190 -38.81 2.47 16.85
CA ARG A 190 -38.91 3.93 16.86
C ARG A 190 -37.90 4.59 15.90
N ARG A 191 -38.14 5.84 15.50
CA ARG A 191 -37.32 6.56 14.49
C ARG A 191 -35.91 6.88 15.00
N ASP A 192 -35.76 7.17 16.29
CA ASP A 192 -34.50 7.35 17.00
C ASP A 192 -33.64 6.07 17.07
N GLN A 193 -34.23 4.92 16.75
CA GLN A 193 -33.58 3.60 16.70
C GLN A 193 -33.18 3.20 15.27
N MET A 194 -33.06 4.19 14.38
CA MET A 194 -32.57 4.02 13.00
C MET A 194 -31.29 4.84 12.82
N HIS A 195 -30.20 4.17 12.45
CA HIS A 195 -28.90 4.81 12.29
C HIS A 195 -28.34 4.57 10.89
N ILE A 196 -27.79 5.60 10.26
CA ILE A 196 -27.14 5.47 8.96
C ILE A 196 -25.76 4.86 9.19
N LEU A 197 -25.53 3.66 8.67
CA LEU A 197 -24.25 2.98 8.80
C LEU A 197 -23.30 3.33 7.66
N LEU A 198 -23.82 3.39 6.44
CA LEU A 198 -23.03 3.59 5.23
C LEU A 198 -23.75 4.60 4.34
N ALA A 199 -23.11 5.72 4.01
CA ALA A 199 -23.65 6.69 3.07
C ALA A 199 -23.09 6.46 1.66
N PHE A 200 -23.91 6.70 0.64
CA PHE A 200 -23.51 6.57 -0.76
C PHE A 200 -23.12 7.94 -1.31
N VAL A 201 -21.86 8.07 -1.70
CA VAL A 201 -21.27 9.31 -2.22
C VAL A 201 -20.82 9.14 -3.66
N GLY A 202 -20.56 10.26 -4.34
CA GLY A 202 -19.90 10.25 -5.64
C GLY A 202 -18.47 9.69 -5.56
N ARG A 203 -17.82 9.55 -6.72
CA ARG A 203 -16.45 9.05 -6.79
C ARG A 203 -15.50 9.96 -6.00
N PRO A 204 -14.76 9.44 -5.00
CA PRO A 204 -13.75 10.23 -4.30
C PRO A 204 -12.58 10.53 -5.25
N GLY A 205 -12.14 11.79 -5.27
CA GLY A 205 -10.91 12.22 -5.94
C GLY A 205 -9.80 12.35 -4.91
N TYR A 206 -8.69 11.66 -5.13
CA TYR A 206 -7.51 11.76 -4.26
C TYR A 206 -6.46 12.66 -4.94
N SER A 207 -5.95 13.63 -4.17
CA SER A 207 -4.71 14.34 -4.48
C SER A 207 -3.52 13.48 -4.07
N GLN A 208 -2.35 13.75 -4.65
CA GLN A 208 -1.10 13.13 -4.22
C GLN A 208 -0.78 13.61 -2.78
N ALA A 209 -1.16 12.80 -1.79
CA ALA A 209 -0.94 13.12 -0.39
C ALA A 209 0.47 12.74 0.06
N LEU A 210 1.02 11.65 -0.48
CA LEU A 210 2.36 11.17 -0.17
C LEU A 210 3.33 11.58 -1.28
N ASP A 211 4.28 12.48 -0.97
CA ASP A 211 5.38 12.87 -1.85
C ASP A 211 6.43 11.74 -1.98
N PHE A 212 6.00 10.59 -2.49
CA PHE A 212 6.80 9.37 -2.56
C PHE A 212 8.07 9.58 -3.39
N PHE A 213 7.92 10.17 -4.57
CA PHE A 213 9.02 10.41 -5.50
C PHE A 213 9.94 11.53 -5.03
N GLY A 214 9.40 12.63 -4.53
CA GLY A 214 10.21 13.74 -4.03
C GLY A 214 11.01 13.37 -2.79
N ILE A 215 10.44 12.60 -1.85
CA ILE A 215 11.20 12.08 -0.69
C ILE A 215 12.32 11.17 -1.18
N ALA A 216 12.03 10.22 -2.08
CA ALA A 216 13.04 9.31 -2.60
C ALA A 216 14.19 10.05 -3.29
N GLN A 217 13.87 11.03 -4.14
CA GLN A 217 14.88 11.82 -4.85
C GLN A 217 15.74 12.64 -3.90
N ARG A 218 15.14 13.36 -2.95
CA ARG A 218 15.88 14.15 -1.96
C ARG A 218 16.80 13.28 -1.11
N THR A 219 16.36 12.08 -0.71
CA THR A 219 17.23 11.14 0.02
C THR A 219 18.36 10.61 -0.86
N ALA A 220 18.08 10.30 -2.13
CA ALA A 220 19.12 9.87 -3.06
C ALA A 220 20.19 10.96 -3.25
N ASP A 221 19.78 12.19 -3.52
CA ASP A 221 20.70 13.32 -3.73
C ASP A 221 21.56 13.60 -2.50
N ALA A 222 21.00 13.45 -1.29
CA ALA A 222 21.71 13.70 -0.04
C ALA A 222 22.66 12.57 0.39
N GLU A 223 22.31 11.31 0.10
CA GLU A 223 22.98 10.15 0.69
C GLU A 223 23.82 9.34 -0.30
N PHE A 224 23.53 9.40 -1.60
CA PHE A 224 24.13 8.47 -2.56
C PHE A 224 25.66 8.57 -2.61
N GLU A 225 26.22 9.78 -2.69
CA GLU A 225 27.68 9.98 -2.72
C GLU A 225 28.36 9.41 -1.48
N ARG A 226 27.76 9.64 -0.31
CA ARG A 226 28.25 9.11 0.97
C ARG A 226 28.17 7.58 0.99
N GLN A 227 27.06 7.00 0.57
CA GLN A 227 26.91 5.53 0.49
C GLN A 227 27.88 4.92 -0.52
N LEU A 228 28.15 5.61 -1.62
CA LEU A 228 29.09 5.17 -2.63
C LEU A 228 30.53 5.13 -2.09
N ALA A 229 30.96 6.17 -1.39
CA ALA A 229 32.27 6.18 -0.74
C ALA A 229 32.42 5.01 0.27
N LEU A 230 31.43 4.83 1.15
CA LEU A 230 31.42 3.73 2.12
C LEU A 230 31.42 2.34 1.45
N ALA A 231 30.68 2.20 0.35
CA ALA A 231 30.63 0.96 -0.40
C ALA A 231 31.95 0.64 -1.10
N PHE A 232 32.66 1.65 -1.60
CA PHE A 232 34.00 1.49 -2.16
C PHE A 232 35.02 1.05 -1.11
N ASP A 233 35.01 1.67 0.06
CA ASP A 233 35.90 1.27 1.17
C ASP A 233 35.65 -0.18 1.57
N ARG A 234 34.38 -0.58 1.63
CA ARG A 234 34.00 -1.97 1.93
C ARG A 234 34.42 -2.93 0.83
N ALA A 235 34.22 -2.58 -0.44
CA ALA A 235 34.63 -3.41 -1.58
C ALA A 235 36.14 -3.66 -1.55
N ARG A 236 36.94 -2.61 -1.30
CA ARG A 236 38.40 -2.70 -1.12
C ARG A 236 38.78 -3.61 0.05
N ALA A 237 38.10 -3.50 1.20
CA ALA A 237 38.39 -4.32 2.37
C ALA A 237 38.04 -5.81 2.18
N THR A 238 37.01 -6.11 1.37
CA THR A 238 36.59 -7.48 1.06
C THR A 238 37.36 -8.13 -0.09
N ARG A 239 38.29 -7.40 -0.72
CA ARG A 239 39.22 -7.95 -1.71
C ARG A 239 40.11 -8.97 -1.01
N ARG A 240 39.78 -10.26 -1.15
CA ARG A 240 40.72 -11.33 -0.81
C ARG A 240 41.88 -11.25 -1.81
N ARG A 241 43.10 -11.20 -1.27
CA ARG A 241 44.34 -11.41 -2.03
C ARG A 241 44.34 -12.80 -2.65
#